data_AF-A0A941FK33-F1
#
_entry.id   AF-A0A941FK33-F1
#
_cell.length_a   1.000
_cell.length_b   1.000
_cell.length_c   1.000
_cell.angle_alpha   90.00
_cell.angle_beta   90.00
_cell.angle_gamma   90.00
#
_symmetry.space_group_name_H-M   'P 1'
#
loop_
_entity.id
_entity.type
_entity.pdbx_description
1 polymer ?
#
loop_
_entity_poly.entity_id
_entity_poly.type
_entity_poly.pdbx_seq_one_letter_code
_entity_poly.pdbx_strand_id
1 'polypeptide(L)'
;MLDEKNNRFQELQRIQIQEKEKLETLNRNWRSGQAGMLASMLHSGENCPVCGSQSHPKPAQMHEHMPTDLELKEQENKLKTAEQQKAKLKVNIIKRNPNMTHC
;
A
#
# COMPACT_ATOMS: atom_id res chain seq x y z
N MET A 1 18.75 -11.63 -25.01
CA MET A 1 18.35 -12.48 -23.85
C MET A 1 18.61 -11.84 -22.47
N LEU A 2 19.59 -10.95 -22.28
CA LEU A 2 19.69 -10.15 -21.04
C LEU A 2 18.72 -8.96 -21.03
N ASP A 3 18.53 -8.30 -22.17
CA ASP A 3 17.68 -7.12 -22.29
C ASP A 3 16.20 -7.41 -21.99
N GLU A 4 15.67 -8.54 -22.48
CA GLU A 4 14.30 -8.97 -22.17
C GLU A 4 14.07 -9.21 -20.67
N LYS A 5 15.07 -9.77 -19.97
CA LYS A 5 14.98 -10.02 -18.52
C LYS A 5 15.06 -8.71 -17.74
N ASN A 6 15.90 -7.78 -18.19
CA ASN A 6 16.02 -6.45 -17.59
C ASN A 6 14.73 -5.63 -17.80
N ASN A 7 14.15 -5.68 -19.00
CA ASN A 7 12.86 -5.05 -19.32
C ASN A 7 11.74 -5.63 -18.46
N ARG A 8 11.69 -6.96 -18.31
CA ARG A 8 10.70 -7.62 -17.45
C ARG A 8 10.88 -7.27 -15.97
N PHE A 9 12.12 -7.09 -15.51
CA PHE A 9 12.40 -6.64 -14.15
C PHE A 9 11.94 -5.21 -13.91
N GLN A 10 12.20 -4.30 -14.86
CA GLN A 10 11.71 -2.92 -14.81
C GLN A 10 10.18 -2.87 -14.82
N GLU A 11 9.52 -3.69 -15.64
CA GLU A 11 8.07 -3.76 -15.68
C GLU A 11 7.47 -4.20 -14.33
N LEU A 12 8.00 -5.27 -13.74
CA LEU A 12 7.58 -5.72 -12.41
C LEU A 12 7.82 -4.67 -11.32
N GLN A 13 8.86 -3.84 -11.47
CA GLN A 13 9.12 -2.71 -10.58
C GLN A 13 8.06 -1.62 -10.74
N ARG A 14 7.64 -1.29 -11.97
CA ARG A 14 6.57 -0.31 -12.22
C ARG A 14 5.24 -0.79 -11.65
N ILE A 15 4.90 -2.06 -11.88
CA ILE A 15 3.70 -2.68 -11.31
C ILE A 15 3.74 -2.62 -9.78
N GLN A 16 4.86 -2.97 -9.14
CA GLN A 16 4.98 -2.89 -7.69
C GLN A 16 4.73 -1.46 -7.17
N ILE A 17 5.34 -0.44 -7.80
CA ILE A 17 5.17 0.96 -7.41
C ILE A 17 3.70 1.37 -7.53
N GLN A 18 3.07 1.05 -8.66
CA GLN A 18 1.66 1.35 -8.89
C GLN A 18 0.73 0.68 -7.86
N GLU A 19 0.95 -0.59 -7.54
CA GLU A 19 0.14 -1.30 -6.55
C GLU A 19 0.35 -0.74 -5.13
N LYS A 20 1.55 -0.24 -4.82
CA LYS A 20 1.86 0.43 -3.56
C LYS A 20 1.16 1.78 -3.45
N GLU A 21 1.20 2.62 -4.48
CA GLU A 21 0.52 3.93 -4.50
C GLU A 21 -1.00 3.78 -4.35
N LYS A 22 -1.58 2.76 -4.99
CA LYS A 22 -2.99 2.40 -4.81
C LYS A 22 -3.29 1.99 -3.36
N LEU A 23 -2.46 1.13 -2.77
CA LEU A 23 -2.63 0.71 -1.37
C LEU A 23 -2.52 1.88 -0.39
N GLU A 24 -1.58 2.80 -0.61
CA GLU A 24 -1.42 4.00 0.21
C GLU A 24 -2.65 4.92 0.10
N THR A 25 -3.21 5.05 -1.10
CA THR A 25 -4.45 5.83 -1.31
C THR A 25 -5.64 5.19 -0.62
N LEU A 26 -5.82 3.86 -0.72
CA LEU A 26 -6.89 3.15 -0.02
C LEU A 26 -6.74 3.28 1.50
N ASN A 27 -5.53 3.08 2.03
CA ASN A 27 -5.26 3.24 3.46
C ASN A 27 -5.53 4.66 3.95
N ARG A 28 -5.15 5.68 3.18
CA ARG A 28 -5.46 7.08 3.51
C ARG A 28 -6.97 7.30 3.59
N ASN A 29 -7.72 6.81 2.61
CA ASN A 29 -9.17 6.97 2.57
C ASN A 29 -9.85 6.21 3.71
N TRP A 30 -9.40 4.98 4.02
CA TRP A 30 -9.88 4.19 5.15
C TRP A 30 -9.65 4.92 6.48
N ARG A 31 -8.44 5.42 6.73
CA ARG A 31 -8.11 6.18 7.95
C ARG A 31 -8.90 7.47 8.06
N SER A 32 -9.08 8.21 6.96
CA SER A 32 -9.90 9.42 6.93
C SER A 32 -11.37 9.12 7.23
N GLY A 33 -11.92 8.07 6.64
CA GLY A 33 -13.29 7.65 6.93
C GLY A 33 -13.48 7.20 8.38
N GLN A 34 -12.53 6.44 8.94
CA GLN A 34 -12.54 6.01 10.34
C GLN A 34 -12.50 7.23 11.28
N ALA A 35 -11.63 8.20 10.99
CA ALA A 35 -11.59 9.46 11.74
C ALA A 35 -12.90 10.26 11.62
N GLY A 36 -13.55 10.25 10.46
CA GLY A 36 -14.85 10.91 10.25
C GLY A 36 -15.99 10.24 11.00
N MET A 37 -16.02 8.90 11.03
CA MET A 37 -16.95 8.11 11.83
C MET A 37 -16.76 8.38 13.34
N LEU A 38 -15.52 8.43 13.81
CA LEU A 38 -15.25 8.76 15.22
C LEU A 38 -15.63 10.20 15.55
N ALA A 39 -15.38 11.14 14.64
CA ALA A 39 -15.77 12.55 14.81
C ALA A 39 -17.29 12.76 14.80
N SER A 40 -18.06 11.97 14.06
CA SER A 40 -19.53 12.05 14.08
C SER A 40 -20.16 11.46 15.35
N MET A 41 -19.44 10.59 16.06
CA MET A 41 -19.87 10.01 17.34
C MET A 41 -19.48 10.87 18.56
N LEU A 42 -18.70 11.94 18.39
CA LEU A 42 -18.32 12.85 19.45
C LEU A 42 -19.50 13.77 19.83
N HIS A 43 -20.11 13.50 20.98
CA HIS A 43 -21.11 14.39 21.57
C HIS A 43 -20.46 15.68 22.09
N SER A 44 -21.20 16.79 22.03
CA SER A 44 -20.72 18.08 22.55
C SER A 44 -20.36 17.98 24.04
N GLY A 45 -19.08 18.17 24.36
CA GLY A 45 -18.55 18.17 25.74
C GLY A 45 -17.60 17.03 26.09
N GLU A 46 -17.43 16.03 25.21
CA GLU A 46 -16.49 14.91 25.45
C GLU A 46 -15.16 15.10 24.71
N ASN A 47 -14.06 14.65 25.32
CA ASN A 47 -12.74 14.65 24.70
C ASN A 47 -12.67 13.55 23.64
N CYS A 48 -12.08 13.83 22.48
CA CYS A 48 -11.83 12.83 21.43
C CYS A 48 -11.03 11.64 21.99
N PRO A 49 -11.52 10.38 21.89
CA PRO A 49 -10.82 9.23 22.44
C PRO A 49 -9.51 8.90 21.71
N VAL A 50 -9.29 9.49 20.53
CA VAL A 50 -8.08 9.27 19.72
C VAL A 50 -6.94 10.23 20.10
N CYS A 51 -7.26 11.51 20.36
CA CYS A 51 -6.24 12.55 20.57
C CYS A 51 -6.45 13.44 21.80
N GLY A 52 -7.55 13.26 22.54
CA GLY A 52 -7.89 14.05 23.74
C GLY A 52 -8.40 15.47 23.46
N SER A 53 -8.48 15.90 22.20
CA SER A 53 -8.99 17.25 21.86
C SER A 53 -10.50 17.36 22.09
N GLN A 54 -10.94 18.53 22.57
CA GLN A 54 -12.36 18.87 22.72
C GLN A 54 -12.97 19.43 21.43
N SER A 55 -12.15 19.77 20.44
CA SER A 55 -12.62 20.38 19.19
C SER A 55 -11.80 19.92 17.99
N HIS A 56 -12.52 19.55 16.93
CA HIS A 56 -11.99 19.27 15.60
C HIS A 56 -12.57 20.32 14.62
N PRO A 57 -11.91 21.47 14.41
CA PRO A 57 -12.44 22.57 13.59
C PRO A 57 -12.60 22.22 12.10
N LYS A 58 -12.02 21.10 11.66
CA LYS A 58 -12.26 20.47 10.36
C LYS A 58 -12.41 18.96 10.59
N PRO A 59 -13.61 18.47 10.94
CA PRO A 59 -13.85 17.04 11.07
C PRO A 59 -13.43 16.32 9.79
N ALA A 60 -12.82 15.15 9.92
CA ALA A 60 -12.57 14.33 8.74
C ALA A 60 -13.92 14.00 8.10
N GLN A 61 -14.05 14.27 6.80
CA GLN A 61 -15.29 13.97 6.10
C GLN A 61 -15.44 12.46 5.96
N MET A 62 -16.61 11.95 6.33
CA MET A 62 -16.99 10.59 6.02
C MET A 62 -17.10 10.49 4.49
N HIS A 63 -16.12 9.89 3.84
CA HIS A 63 -16.18 9.65 2.41
C HIS A 63 -17.27 8.59 2.14
N GLU A 64 -18.17 8.87 1.19
CA GLU A 64 -19.21 7.90 0.76
C GLU A 64 -18.61 6.57 0.25
N HIS A 65 -17.35 6.57 -0.18
CA HIS A 65 -16.60 5.40 -0.61
C HIS A 65 -15.40 5.14 0.30
N MET A 66 -15.65 4.87 1.59
CA MET A 66 -14.63 4.26 2.45
C MET A 66 -14.27 2.89 1.89
N PRO A 67 -12.98 2.60 1.59
CA PRO A 67 -12.57 1.26 1.20
C PRO A 67 -12.92 0.25 2.30
N THR A 68 -13.38 -0.93 1.91
CA THR A 68 -13.61 -2.03 2.83
C THR A 68 -12.29 -2.71 3.23
N ASP A 69 -12.28 -3.41 4.37
CA ASP A 69 -11.15 -4.26 4.75
C ASP A 69 -10.82 -5.31 3.67
N LEU A 70 -11.83 -5.76 2.92
CA LEU A 70 -11.64 -6.68 1.81
C LEU A 70 -10.86 -6.04 0.66
N GLU A 71 -11.19 -4.81 0.27
CA GLU A 71 -10.48 -4.07 -0.78
C GLU A 71 -9.02 -3.77 -0.38
N LEU A 72 -8.79 -3.39 0.88
CA LEU A 72 -7.43 -3.22 1.41
C LEU A 72 -6.63 -4.52 1.31
N LYS A 73 -7.20 -5.63 1.79
CA LYS A 73 -6.56 -6.95 1.77
C LYS A 73 -6.31 -7.46 0.35
N GLU A 74 -7.23 -7.22 -0.58
CA GLU A 74 -7.04 -7.56 -1.99
C GLU A 74 -5.86 -6.79 -2.58
N GLN A 75 -5.77 -5.49 -2.28
CA GLN A 75 -4.69 -4.63 -2.76
C GLN A 75 -3.33 -5.01 -2.14
N GLU A 76 -3.30 -5.37 -0.85
CA GLU A 76 -2.10 -5.92 -0.20
C GLU A 76 -1.63 -7.22 -0.86
N ASN A 77 -2.56 -8.11 -1.22
CA ASN A 77 -2.22 -9.36 -1.92
C ASN A 77 -1.67 -9.10 -3.32
N LYS A 78 -2.18 -8.10 -4.05
CA LYS A 78 -1.65 -7.68 -5.35
C LYS A 78 -0.21 -7.15 -5.22
N LEU A 79 0.03 -6.27 -4.25
CA LEU A 79 1.38 -5.75 -3.96
C LEU A 79 2.35 -6.90 -3.61
N LYS A 80 1.95 -7.78 -2.69
CA LYS A 80 2.75 -8.95 -2.28
C LYS A 80 3.08 -9.87 -3.46
N THR A 81 2.13 -10.08 -4.36
CA THR A 81 2.33 -10.89 -5.56
C THR A 81 3.35 -10.24 -6.50
N ALA A 82 3.26 -8.93 -6.73
CA ALA A 82 4.21 -8.18 -7.55
C ALA A 82 5.63 -8.24 -6.95
N GLU A 83 5.76 -8.10 -5.63
CA GLU A 83 7.04 -8.19 -4.92
C GLU A 83 7.67 -9.58 -5.05
N GLN A 84 6.87 -10.64 -4.85
CA GLN A 84 7.33 -12.02 -5.01
C GLN A 84 7.80 -12.31 -6.43
N GLN A 85 7.07 -11.84 -7.45
CA GLN A 85 7.46 -12.01 -8.85
C GLN A 85 8.77 -11.28 -9.15
N LYS A 86 8.92 -10.04 -8.69
CA LYS A 86 10.15 -9.25 -8.84
C LYS A 86 11.34 -9.92 -8.15
N ALA A 87 11.17 -10.40 -6.92
CA ALA A 87 12.20 -11.09 -6.16
C ALA A 87 12.63 -12.40 -6.83
N LYS A 88 11.68 -13.23 -7.28
CA LYS A 88 11.96 -14.46 -8.02
C LYS A 88 12.74 -14.18 -9.30
N LEU A 89 12.36 -13.15 -10.06
CA LEU A 89 13.06 -12.77 -11.28
C LEU A 89 14.48 -12.29 -10.99
N LYS A 90 14.67 -11.45 -9.95
CA LYS A 90 16.00 -10.98 -9.52
C LYS A 90 16.92 -12.15 -9.19
N VAL A 91 16.44 -13.12 -8.42
CA VAL A 91 17.21 -14.33 -8.06
C VAL A 91 17.57 -15.14 -9.31
N ASN A 92 16.64 -15.31 -10.25
CA ASN A 92 16.89 -16.03 -11.50
C ASN A 92 17.89 -15.34 -12.43
N ILE A 93 17.96 -14.00 -12.41
CA ILE A 93 18.98 -13.23 -13.13
C ILE A 93 20.35 -13.48 -12.52
N ILE A 94 20.46 -13.40 -11.17
CA ILE A 94 21.73 -13.59 -10.44
C ILE A 94 22.26 -15.02 -10.58
N LYS A 95 21.41 -16.04 -10.37
CA LYS A 95 21.82 -17.46 -10.42
C LYS A 95 22.33 -17.95 -11.78
N ARG A 96 22.04 -17.22 -12.86
CA ARG A 96 22.45 -17.58 -14.23
C ARG A 96 23.74 -16.92 -14.69
N ASN A 97 24.43 -16.17 -13.85
CA ASN A 97 25.78 -15.68 -14.13
C ASN A 97 26.81 -16.41 -13.25
N PRO A 98 27.17 -17.67 -13.54
CA PRO A 98 28.13 -18.43 -12.73
C PRO A 98 29.61 -18.06 -12.98
N ASN A 99 29.93 -17.04 -13.79
CA ASN A 99 31.32 -16.78 -14.14
C ASN A 99 31.93 -15.62 -13.34
N MET A 100 32.48 -15.94 -12.16
CA MET A 100 33.78 -15.44 -11.66
C MET A 100 34.19 -16.15 -10.35
N THR A 101 34.11 -17.50 -10.32
CA THR A 101 34.89 -18.30 -9.38
C THR A 101 35.65 -19.37 -10.15
N HIS A 102 36.79 -18.98 -10.68
CA HIS A 102 37.96 -19.86 -10.85
C HIS A 102 39.15 -19.05 -10.35
N CYS A 103 39.52 -19.31 -9.09
CA CYS A 103 40.88 -19.12 -8.61
C CYS A 103 41.61 -20.45 -8.81
#